data_AF-A0A0U1DYG4-F1
#
_entry.id   AF-A0A0U1DYG4-F1
#
_cell.length_a   1.000
_cell.length_b   1.000
_cell.length_c   1.000
_cell.angle_alpha   90.00
_cell.angle_beta   90.00
_cell.angle_gamma   90.00
#
_symmetry.space_group_name_H-M   'P 1'
#
loop_
_entity.id
_entity.type
_entity.pdbx_description
1 polymer ?
#
loop_
_entity_poly.entity_id
_entity_poly.type
_entity_poly.pdbx_seq_one_letter_code
_entity_poly.pdbx_strand_id
1 'polypeptide(L)'
;MTAVTNPTVWISTSTDELIFDAGKPAEPWHYVGTIDTTQESEFFQHIQVQLGRRSTAPRAAEFYLSGDPDSAWVQDAQRDPRGREPFWIAIEPFGDSRIQYSDGTAKKYFVGIQQAAVTAAMSRRPPEPHPGRRVKPVMIGIRLKRSAAGLFTTVNQPRDGNADAAG
;
A
#
# COMPACT_ATOMS: atom_id res chain seq x y z
N MET A 1 19.20 -7.54 -12.98
CA MET A 1 18.26 -7.45 -11.84
C MET A 1 17.21 -6.42 -12.22
N THR A 2 15.98 -6.85 -12.53
CA THR A 2 14.86 -5.91 -12.71
C THR A 2 14.64 -5.21 -11.38
N ALA A 3 14.80 -3.89 -11.36
CA ALA A 3 14.57 -3.09 -10.16
C ALA A 3 13.12 -3.34 -9.71
N VAL A 4 12.94 -4.05 -8.60
CA VAL A 4 11.65 -4.08 -7.92
C VAL A 4 11.45 -2.66 -7.40
N THR A 5 10.54 -1.91 -8.00
CA THR A 5 10.15 -0.64 -7.40
C THR A 5 9.34 -0.93 -6.14
N ASN A 6 9.47 -0.05 -5.17
CA ASN A 6 8.77 -0.18 -3.90
C ASN A 6 7.24 -0.22 -4.12
N PRO A 7 6.50 -1.08 -3.40
CA PRO A 7 5.05 -1.05 -3.40
C PRO A 7 4.51 0.36 -3.19
N THR A 8 3.49 0.74 -3.96
CA THR A 8 2.81 2.03 -3.80
C THR A 8 1.61 1.89 -2.89
N VAL A 9 1.35 2.91 -2.07
CA VAL A 9 0.29 2.91 -1.06
C VAL A 9 -0.71 4.00 -1.37
N TRP A 10 -1.98 3.60 -1.35
CA TRP A 10 -3.14 4.44 -1.55
C TRP A 10 -4.08 4.27 -0.36
N ILE A 11 -4.85 5.31 -0.05
CA ILE A 11 -5.80 5.29 1.04
C ILE A 11 -7.13 5.92 0.66
N SER A 12 -8.17 5.57 1.41
CA SER A 12 -9.50 6.19 1.35
C SER A 12 -10.08 6.25 2.76
N THR A 13 -10.68 7.38 3.14
CA THR A 13 -11.33 7.51 4.45
C THR A 13 -12.83 7.18 4.40
N SER A 14 -13.39 6.92 3.22
CA SER A 14 -14.84 6.80 3.02
C SER A 14 -15.29 5.46 2.45
N THR A 15 -14.44 4.73 1.73
CA THR A 15 -14.84 3.47 1.07
C THR A 15 -13.68 2.49 0.91
N ASP A 16 -13.97 1.19 0.97
CA ASP A 16 -13.08 0.09 0.58
C ASP A 16 -13.21 -0.29 -0.90
N GLU A 17 -14.21 0.24 -1.60
CA GLU A 17 -14.41 0.01 -3.02
C GLU A 17 -13.34 0.73 -3.84
N LEU A 18 -12.48 -0.04 -4.51
CA LEU A 18 -11.40 0.47 -5.34
C LEU A 18 -11.84 0.52 -6.80
N ILE A 19 -12.08 1.75 -7.27
CA ILE A 19 -12.35 2.06 -8.67
C ILE A 19 -11.13 2.70 -9.32
N PHE A 20 -11.07 2.65 -10.66
CA PHE A 20 -9.92 3.12 -11.43
C PHE A 20 -10.32 4.21 -12.42
N ASP A 21 -9.43 5.19 -12.59
CA ASP A 21 -9.51 6.23 -13.62
C ASP A 21 -8.09 6.49 -14.15
N ALA A 22 -7.97 6.65 -15.48
CA ALA A 22 -6.71 6.92 -16.18
C ALA A 22 -5.53 6.04 -15.71
N GLY A 23 -5.77 4.75 -15.51
CA GLY A 23 -4.70 3.80 -15.18
C GLY A 23 -4.29 3.73 -13.69
N LYS A 24 -5.01 4.37 -12.77
CA LYS A 24 -4.71 4.41 -11.33
C LYS A 24 -5.99 4.41 -10.48
N PRO A 25 -5.91 4.21 -9.14
CA PRO A 25 -7.05 4.40 -8.26
C PRO A 25 -7.66 5.80 -8.44
N ALA A 26 -8.98 5.85 -8.60
CA ALA A 26 -9.73 7.11 -8.72
C ALA A 26 -10.15 7.63 -7.35
N GLU A 27 -10.62 8.88 -7.30
CA GLU A 27 -11.21 9.44 -6.08
C GLU A 27 -12.31 8.52 -5.51
N PRO A 28 -12.40 8.37 -4.17
CA PRO A 28 -11.71 9.12 -3.12
C PRO A 28 -10.35 8.52 -2.71
N TRP A 29 -9.73 7.68 -3.54
CA TRP A 29 -8.42 7.11 -3.24
C TRP A 29 -7.29 8.08 -3.54
N HIS A 30 -6.39 8.24 -2.57
CA HIS A 30 -5.25 9.14 -2.68
C HIS A 30 -3.94 8.39 -2.47
N TYR A 31 -2.98 8.65 -3.34
CA TYR A 31 -1.60 8.19 -3.18
C TYR A 31 -0.96 8.88 -1.97
N VAL A 32 -0.26 8.10 -1.14
CA VAL A 32 0.39 8.60 0.09
C VAL A 32 1.84 8.19 0.23
N GLY A 33 2.39 7.39 -0.68
CA GLY A 33 3.80 7.04 -0.66
C GLY A 33 4.08 5.60 -1.02
N THR A 34 5.19 5.08 -0.48
CA THR A 34 5.71 3.76 -0.83
C THR A 34 6.16 2.96 0.40
N ILE A 35 6.35 1.65 0.22
CA ILE A 35 6.92 0.75 1.23
C ILE A 35 8.35 0.41 0.81
N ASP A 36 9.35 0.79 1.60
CA ASP A 36 10.72 0.34 1.34
C ASP A 36 10.84 -1.14 1.71
N THR A 37 10.81 -2.02 0.71
CA THR A 37 10.81 -3.47 0.93
C THR A 37 12.08 -4.00 1.61
N THR A 38 13.19 -3.25 1.55
CA THR A 38 14.43 -3.63 2.23
C THR A 38 14.36 -3.33 3.72
N GLN A 39 13.77 -2.20 4.10
CA GLN A 39 13.58 -1.80 5.51
C GLN A 39 12.36 -2.47 6.15
N GLU A 40 11.36 -2.80 5.33
CA GLU A 40 10.07 -3.36 5.72
C GLU A 40 9.94 -4.82 5.32
N SER A 41 11.05 -5.56 5.38
CA SER A 41 11.16 -6.93 4.86
C SER A 41 10.17 -7.90 5.51
N GLU A 42 9.87 -7.73 6.80
CA GLU A 42 8.88 -8.56 7.51
C GLU A 42 7.46 -8.29 7.01
N PHE A 43 7.09 -7.02 6.82
CA PHE A 43 5.79 -6.68 6.28
C PHE A 43 5.64 -7.17 4.84
N PHE A 44 6.70 -7.04 4.04
CA PHE A 44 6.71 -7.51 2.66
C PHE A 44 6.43 -9.01 2.54
N GLN A 45 6.66 -9.81 3.59
CA GLN A 45 6.26 -11.22 3.61
C GLN A 45 4.74 -11.40 3.51
N HIS A 46 3.93 -10.48 4.06
CA HIS A 46 2.47 -10.52 3.87
C HIS A 46 2.09 -10.29 2.41
N ILE A 47 2.77 -9.37 1.73
CA ILE A 47 2.59 -9.12 0.30
C ILE A 47 3.00 -10.35 -0.52
N GLN A 48 4.11 -11.01 -0.16
CA GLN A 48 4.55 -12.26 -0.80
C GLN A 48 3.57 -13.42 -0.60
N VAL A 49 2.94 -13.52 0.58
CA VAL A 49 1.86 -14.49 0.83
C VAL A 49 0.66 -14.19 -0.08
N GLN A 50 0.25 -12.93 -0.16
CA GLN A 50 -0.86 -12.54 -1.04
C GLN A 50 -0.57 -12.80 -2.52
N LEU A 51 0.70 -12.67 -2.94
CA LEU A 51 1.17 -13.02 -4.28
C LEU A 51 1.32 -14.54 -4.51
N GLY A 52 1.06 -15.39 -3.52
CA GLY A 52 1.28 -16.84 -3.62
C GLY A 52 2.76 -17.25 -3.70
N ARG A 53 3.70 -16.35 -3.41
CA ARG A 53 5.16 -16.59 -3.43
C ARG A 53 5.68 -17.15 -2.11
N ARG A 54 4.84 -17.16 -1.08
CA ARG A 54 5.17 -17.62 0.27
C ARG A 54 3.92 -18.19 0.93
N SER A 55 4.09 -19.16 1.83
CA SER A 55 2.96 -19.81 2.52
C SER A 55 2.56 -19.15 3.84
N THR A 56 3.49 -18.47 4.53
CA THR A 56 3.25 -17.88 5.86
C THR A 56 3.89 -16.50 5.99
N ALA A 57 3.34 -15.66 6.87
CA ALA A 57 3.87 -14.34 7.19
C ALA A 57 3.89 -14.12 8.73
N PRO A 58 4.68 -13.17 9.24
CA PRO A 58 4.77 -12.87 10.66
C PRO A 58 3.41 -12.49 11.28
N ARG A 59 3.27 -12.57 12.61
CA ARG A 59 2.01 -12.21 13.27
C ARG A 59 1.66 -10.72 13.11
N ALA A 60 2.67 -9.85 13.28
CA ALA A 60 2.49 -8.41 13.21
C ALA A 60 2.26 -7.97 11.75
N ALA A 61 1.18 -7.22 11.53
CA ALA A 61 0.84 -6.62 10.25
C ALA A 61 1.00 -5.09 10.37
N GLU A 62 2.20 -4.66 10.71
CA GLU A 62 2.55 -3.24 10.86
C GLU A 62 3.81 -2.92 10.07
N PHE A 63 3.87 -1.72 9.52
CA PHE A 63 4.97 -1.27 8.67
C PHE A 63 5.13 0.25 8.75
N TYR A 64 6.31 0.73 8.37
CA TYR A 64 6.56 2.15 8.15
C TYR A 64 6.32 2.50 6.68
N LEU A 65 5.36 3.39 6.43
CA LEU A 65 5.17 4.05 5.16
C LEU A 65 6.30 5.08 4.95
N SER A 66 7.00 4.98 3.82
CA SER A 66 7.78 6.10 3.29
C SER A 66 6.81 7.08 2.63
N GLY A 67 6.26 7.99 3.45
CA GLY A 67 5.20 8.90 3.06
C GLY A 67 5.70 10.00 2.13
N ASP A 68 4.86 10.32 1.14
CA ASP A 68 5.06 11.46 0.26
C ASP A 68 4.91 12.77 1.07
N PRO A 69 5.96 13.60 1.19
CA PRO A 69 5.90 14.84 1.96
C PRO A 69 4.90 15.85 1.37
N ASP A 70 4.52 15.74 0.10
CA ASP A 70 3.55 16.66 -0.52
C ASP A 70 2.10 16.20 -0.30
N SER A 71 1.89 15.00 0.26
CA SER A 71 0.56 14.51 0.60
C SER A 71 0.04 15.17 1.88
N ALA A 72 -1.07 15.91 1.77
CA ALA A 72 -1.75 16.51 2.92
C ALA A 72 -2.07 15.46 4.00
N TRP A 73 -2.50 14.26 3.58
CA TRP A 73 -2.78 13.20 4.52
C TRP A 73 -1.56 12.79 5.34
N VAL A 74 -0.39 12.68 4.69
CA VAL A 74 0.88 12.30 5.34
C VAL A 74 1.33 13.37 6.32
N GLN A 75 1.25 14.65 5.94
CA GLN A 75 1.61 15.76 6.81
C GLN A 75 0.74 15.78 8.08
N ASP A 76 -0.57 15.59 7.92
CA ASP A 76 -1.50 15.53 9.05
C ASP A 76 -1.25 14.31 9.93
N ALA A 77 -1.02 13.13 9.33
CA ALA A 77 -0.72 11.90 10.07
C ALA A 77 0.59 12.01 10.88
N GLN A 78 1.56 12.79 10.41
CA GLN A 78 2.79 13.07 11.15
C GLN A 78 2.54 13.96 12.37
N ARG A 79 1.66 14.97 12.24
CA ARG A 79 1.37 15.94 13.31
C ARG A 79 0.52 15.33 14.42
N ASP A 80 -0.48 14.54 14.07
CA ASP A 80 -1.36 13.85 15.03
C ASP A 80 -1.58 12.37 14.65
N PRO A 81 -0.63 11.49 14.99
CA PRO A 81 -0.74 10.07 14.68
C PRO A 81 -1.79 9.32 15.54
N ARG A 82 -2.30 9.92 16.64
CA ARG A 82 -3.23 9.24 17.57
C ARG A 82 -4.68 9.69 17.39
N GLY A 83 -4.92 10.91 16.92
CA GLY A 83 -6.26 11.44 16.65
C GLY A 83 -6.80 11.09 15.25
N ARG A 84 -6.05 10.33 14.46
CA ARG A 84 -6.45 9.92 13.10
C ARG A 84 -7.58 8.88 13.13
N GLU A 85 -8.64 9.20 12.41
CA GLU A 85 -9.69 8.25 12.00
C GLU A 85 -9.07 7.04 11.25
N PRO A 86 -9.59 5.83 11.46
CA PRO A 86 -9.24 4.66 10.64
C PRO A 86 -9.53 4.90 9.15
N PHE A 87 -8.76 4.23 8.29
CA PHE A 87 -8.84 4.42 6.83
C PHE A 87 -8.65 3.10 6.09
N TRP A 88 -9.21 3.01 4.89
CA TRP A 88 -8.96 1.92 3.96
C TRP A 88 -7.62 2.12 3.27
N ILE A 89 -6.94 1.01 2.98
CA ILE A 89 -5.61 0.99 2.36
C ILE A 89 -5.62 0.06 1.16
N ALA A 90 -4.98 0.50 0.07
CA ALA A 90 -4.71 -0.31 -1.11
C ALA A 90 -3.21 -0.26 -1.42
N ILE A 91 -2.63 -1.43 -1.66
CA ILE A 91 -1.20 -1.57 -1.94
C ILE A 91 -1.03 -2.17 -3.33
N GLU A 92 -0.36 -1.46 -4.23
CA GLU A 92 0.10 -2.04 -5.49
C GLU A 92 1.52 -2.58 -5.27
N PRO A 93 1.73 -3.90 -5.34
CA PRO A 93 2.92 -4.55 -4.80
C PRO A 93 4.20 -4.29 -5.60
N PHE A 94 4.10 -3.80 -6.84
CA PHE A 94 5.23 -3.70 -7.72
C PHE A 94 5.67 -2.29 -8.04
N GLY A 95 4.82 -1.28 -7.94
CA GLY A 95 5.09 0.13 -8.20
C GLY A 95 5.40 0.50 -9.67
N ASP A 96 5.86 -0.47 -10.47
CA ASP A 96 6.29 -0.28 -11.85
C ASP A 96 5.18 -0.67 -12.82
N SER A 97 4.79 0.26 -13.69
CA SER A 97 3.82 0.01 -14.78
C SER A 97 4.32 -0.98 -15.83
N ARG A 98 5.61 -1.32 -15.83
CA ARG A 98 6.21 -2.30 -16.77
C ARG A 98 6.02 -3.75 -16.33
N ILE A 99 5.62 -3.99 -15.08
CA ILE A 99 5.34 -5.36 -14.61
C ILE A 99 3.95 -5.75 -15.11
N GLN A 100 3.93 -6.60 -16.13
CA GLN A 100 2.71 -7.15 -16.72
C GLN A 100 2.45 -8.54 -16.15
N TYR A 101 1.20 -8.79 -15.74
CA TYR A 101 0.80 -10.13 -15.34
C TYR A 101 0.42 -10.96 -16.57
N SER A 102 0.77 -12.25 -16.54
CA SER A 102 0.48 -13.19 -17.63
C SER A 102 -1.02 -13.45 -17.84
N ASP A 103 -1.86 -13.11 -16.86
CA ASP A 103 -3.32 -13.25 -16.90
C ASP A 103 -4.02 -12.04 -17.57
N GLY A 104 -3.26 -11.12 -18.18
CA GLY A 104 -3.79 -9.92 -18.84
C GLY A 104 -4.10 -8.77 -17.88
N THR A 105 -3.91 -8.95 -16.57
CA THR A 105 -4.07 -7.88 -15.57
C THR A 105 -2.97 -6.83 -15.74
N ALA A 106 -3.37 -5.55 -15.77
CA ALA A 106 -2.42 -4.45 -15.83
C ALA A 106 -1.70 -4.25 -14.50
N LYS A 107 -2.47 -4.21 -13.39
CA LYS A 107 -1.96 -4.09 -12.02
C LYS A 107 -2.85 -4.83 -11.04
N LYS A 108 -2.28 -5.29 -9.93
CA LYS A 108 -3.04 -5.89 -8.81
C LYS A 108 -2.93 -4.98 -7.61
N TYR A 109 -4.04 -4.70 -6.96
CA TYR A 109 -4.08 -3.94 -5.72
C TYR A 109 -4.54 -4.85 -4.58
N PHE A 110 -3.82 -4.79 -3.48
CA PHE A 110 -4.15 -5.49 -2.25
C PHE A 110 -4.87 -4.52 -1.33
N VAL A 111 -6.19 -4.64 -1.29
CA VAL A 111 -7.07 -3.78 -0.51
C VAL A 111 -7.25 -4.42 0.87
N GLY A 112 -7.03 -3.65 1.93
CA GLY A 112 -7.20 -4.13 3.30
C GLY A 112 -8.65 -4.56 3.54
N ILE A 113 -8.85 -5.76 4.09
CA ILE A 113 -10.20 -6.27 4.43
C ILE A 113 -10.83 -5.50 5.61
N GLN A 114 -10.01 -4.77 6.36
CA GLN A 114 -10.45 -3.88 7.43
C GLN A 114 -9.65 -2.58 7.37
N GLN A 115 -10.26 -1.52 7.92
CA GLN A 115 -9.59 -0.23 8.07
C GLN A 115 -8.30 -0.36 8.88
N ALA A 116 -7.23 0.19 8.32
CA ALA A 116 -5.95 0.39 8.97
C ALA A 116 -6.00 1.62 9.89
N ALA A 117 -4.96 1.77 10.71
CA ALA A 117 -4.78 2.93 11.57
C ALA A 117 -3.32 3.40 11.54
N VAL A 118 -3.13 4.71 11.73
CA VAL A 118 -1.82 5.27 12.06
C VAL A 118 -1.48 4.84 13.48
N THR A 119 -0.21 4.52 13.74
CA THR A 119 0.26 4.17 15.08
C THR A 119 1.60 4.80 15.39
N ALA A 120 1.65 5.48 16.54
CA ALA A 120 2.90 5.98 17.11
C ALA A 120 3.63 4.90 17.94
N ALA A 121 2.94 3.80 18.29
CA ALA A 121 3.45 2.73 19.14
C ALA A 121 3.80 1.51 18.28
N MET A 122 4.76 1.69 17.38
CA MET A 122 5.39 0.57 16.69
C MET A 122 6.43 -0.09 17.58
N SER A 123 6.54 -1.41 17.45
CA SER A 123 7.51 -2.23 18.20
C SER A 123 8.97 -1.89 17.92
N ARG A 124 9.25 -1.21 16.80
CA ARG A 124 10.59 -0.83 16.34
C ARG A 124 10.67 0.65 15.97
N ARG A 125 11.88 1.21 16.02
CA ARG A 125 12.15 2.63 15.64
C ARG A 125 11.87 2.86 14.15
N PRO A 126 11.43 4.07 13.74
CA PRO A 126 11.34 4.43 12.33
C PRO A 126 12.69 4.23 11.63
N PRO A 127 12.70 3.63 10.44
CA PRO A 127 13.91 3.56 9.63
C PRO A 127 14.47 4.95 9.33
N GLU A 128 15.80 5.04 9.25
CA GLU A 128 16.44 6.28 8.79
C GLU A 128 16.41 6.35 7.26
N PRO A 129 15.92 7.45 6.67
CA PRO A 129 15.98 7.62 5.22
C PRO A 129 17.42 7.64 4.72
N HIS A 130 17.69 7.05 3.55
CA HIS A 130 19.02 7.07 2.96
C HIS A 130 19.57 8.51 2.80
N PRO A 131 20.81 8.78 3.22
CA PRO A 131 21.37 10.13 3.27
C PRO A 131 21.49 10.81 1.89
N GLY A 132 21.55 10.03 0.81
CA GLY A 132 21.61 10.55 -0.57
C GLY A 132 20.25 10.93 -1.18
N ARG A 133 19.14 10.77 -0.45
CA ARG A 133 17.80 11.05 -0.99
C ARG A 133 17.53 12.56 -0.98
N ARG A 134 17.28 13.13 -2.16
CA ARG A 134 16.99 14.58 -2.33
C ARG A 134 15.73 15.01 -1.59
N VAL A 135 14.71 14.16 -1.60
CA VAL A 135 13.46 14.37 -0.87
C VAL A 135 13.42 13.37 0.29
N LYS A 136 13.37 13.89 1.52
CA LYS A 136 13.25 13.05 2.71
C LYS A 136 11.78 12.62 2.88
N PRO A 137 11.47 11.32 2.85
CA PRO A 137 10.12 10.85 3.11
C PRO A 137 9.74 11.11 4.56
N VAL A 138 8.43 11.20 4.79
CA VAL A 138 7.88 11.26 6.14
C VAL A 138 7.53 9.85 6.57
N MET A 139 8.19 9.35 7.62
CA MET A 139 7.97 7.98 8.09
C MET A 139 6.70 7.92 8.94
N ILE A 140 5.67 7.21 8.47
CA ILE A 140 4.40 7.03 9.20
C ILE A 140 4.24 5.56 9.57
N GLY A 141 4.02 5.27 10.84
CA GLY A 141 3.72 3.91 11.30
C GLY A 141 2.27 3.54 10.98
N ILE A 142 2.07 2.42 10.28
CA ILE A 142 0.76 1.92 9.85
C ILE A 142 0.54 0.54 10.44
N ARG A 143 -0.65 0.31 10.99
CA ARG A 143 -1.08 -1.01 11.46
C ARG A 143 -2.33 -1.45 10.71
N LEU A 144 -2.26 -2.64 10.11
CA LEU A 144 -3.40 -3.30 9.49
C LEU A 144 -4.09 -4.22 10.50
N LYS A 145 -5.40 -4.35 10.36
CA LYS A 145 -6.20 -5.31 11.13
C LYS A 145 -6.39 -6.59 10.30
N ARG A 146 -6.27 -7.73 10.98
CA ARG A 146 -6.48 -9.05 10.38
C ARG A 146 -7.90 -9.52 10.66
N SER A 147 -8.54 -10.12 9.67
CA SER A 147 -9.80 -10.84 9.81
C SER A 147 -9.59 -12.35 9.60
N ALA A 148 -10.65 -13.15 9.79
CA ALA A 148 -10.62 -14.57 9.45
C ALA A 148 -10.31 -14.82 7.96
N ALA A 149 -10.65 -13.87 7.08
CA ALA A 149 -10.36 -13.93 5.65
C ALA A 149 -8.93 -13.48 5.28
N GLY A 150 -8.12 -13.05 6.27
CA GLY A 150 -6.74 -12.62 6.06
C GLY A 150 -6.53 -11.12 6.26
N LEU A 151 -5.57 -10.54 5.54
CA LEU A 151 -5.27 -9.10 5.57
C LEU A 151 -5.85 -8.36 4.37
N PHE A 152 -5.80 -8.98 3.19
CA PHE A 152 -6.10 -8.32 1.93
C PHE A 152 -7.09 -9.11 1.09
N THR A 153 -7.92 -8.39 0.35
CA THR A 153 -8.52 -8.88 -0.89
C THR A 153 -7.70 -8.38 -2.08
N THR A 154 -7.78 -9.07 -3.21
CA THR A 154 -7.09 -8.67 -4.45
C THR A 154 -8.08 -8.07 -5.42
N VAL A 155 -7.82 -6.84 -5.85
CA VAL A 155 -8.55 -6.15 -6.92
C VAL A 155 -7.63 -6.06 -8.13
N ASN A 156 -8.09 -6.58 -9.26
CA ASN A 156 -7.34 -6.54 -10.51
C ASN A 156 -7.76 -5.30 -11.30
N GLN A 157 -6.78 -4.50 -11.71
CA GLN A 157 -7.01 -3.43 -12.66
C GLN A 157 -7.03 -4.02 -14.08
N PRO A 158 -8.15 -3.88 -14.80
CA PRO A 158 -8.22 -4.31 -16.19
C PRO A 158 -7.27 -3.48 -17.07
N ARG A 159 -6.83 -4.06 -18.18
CA ARG A 159 -6.06 -3.35 -19.20
C ARG A 159 -7.01 -2.39 -19.95
N ASP A 160 -6.53 -1.19 -20.27
CA ASP A 160 -7.26 -0.25 -21.13
C ASP A 160 -7.59 -0.95 -22.45
N GLY A 161 -8.88 -1.16 -22.73
CA GLY A 161 -9.39 -1.92 -23.87
C GLY A 161 -10.38 -3.05 -23.55
N ASN A 162 -10.61 -3.37 -22.28
CA ASN A 162 -11.59 -4.41 -21.88
C ASN A 162 -12.89 -3.86 -21.24
N ALA A 163 -13.08 -2.54 -21.25
CA ALA A 163 -14.30 -1.90 -20.72
C ALA A 163 -15.52 -2.03 -21.66
N ASP A 164 -15.32 -2.46 -22.92
CA ASP A 164 -16.37 -2.50 -23.94
C ASP A 164 -16.99 -3.90 -24.17
N ALA A 165 -16.71 -4.89 -23.31
CA ALA A 165 -17.20 -6.26 -23.50
C ALA A 165 -18.39 -6.67 -22.61
N ALA A 166 -19.05 -5.71 -21.94
CA ALA A 166 -20.26 -5.96 -21.17
C ALA A 166 -21.33 -4.90 -21.49
N GLY A 167 -21.83 -4.94 -22.73
CA GLY A 167 -23.06 -4.27 -23.17
C GLY A 167 -24.08 -5.31 -23.61
#